data_AF-A0A382YK38-F1
#
_entry.id   AF-A0A382YK38-F1
#
_cell.length_a   1.000
_cell.length_b   1.000
_cell.length_c   1.000
_cell.angle_alpha   90.00
_cell.angle_beta   90.00
_cell.angle_gamma   90.00
#
_symmetry.space_group_name_H-M   'P 1'
#
loop_
_entity.id
_entity.type
_entity.pdbx_description
1 polymer ?
#
loop_
_entity_poly.entity_id
_entity_poly.type
_entity_poly.pdbx_seq_one_letter_code
_entity_poly.pdbx_strand_id
1 'polypeptide(L)'
;MAKLFSNSWRYLQFAAANQFYMICEDLGIDYDKVRFSMVDGYERAAQLPSAGFAAGPCLLKDTMQISSIYSNFLLGHSAMMINEGLPNYLVNKLRAKYELKGKKVGILGMAFKANIDDIRDSLSFKLFKILKQHGAEVLCSDEYATNPTFVT
;
A
#
# COMPACT_ATOMS: atom_id res chain seq x y z
N MET A 1 -24.40 -8.14 -1.80
CA MET A 1 -23.38 -8.11 -2.87
C MET A 1 -22.89 -6.69 -3.19
N ALA A 2 -23.78 -5.71 -3.40
CA ALA A 2 -23.40 -4.33 -3.79
C ALA A 2 -22.25 -3.73 -2.95
N LYS A 3 -22.32 -3.80 -1.61
CA LYS A 3 -21.28 -3.27 -0.72
C LYS A 3 -19.91 -3.94 -0.94
N LEU A 4 -19.88 -5.28 -1.03
CA LEU A 4 -18.65 -6.04 -1.27
C LEU A 4 -18.03 -5.67 -2.62
N PHE A 5 -18.86 -5.53 -3.65
CA PHE A 5 -18.42 -5.14 -5.00
C PHE A 5 -17.90 -3.70 -5.03
N SER A 6 -18.54 -2.75 -4.35
CA SER A 6 -18.05 -1.37 -4.24
C SER A 6 -16.68 -1.29 -3.56
N ASN A 7 -16.49 -2.00 -2.44
CA ASN A 7 -15.20 -2.01 -1.74
C ASN A 7 -14.11 -2.72 -2.55
N SER A 8 -14.45 -3.84 -3.19
CA SER A 8 -13.52 -4.57 -4.06
C SER A 8 -13.14 -3.78 -5.31
N TRP A 9 -14.09 -3.07 -5.92
CA TRP A 9 -13.82 -2.14 -7.02
C TRP A 9 -12.81 -1.07 -6.62
N ARG A 10 -13.00 -0.44 -5.45
CA ARG A 10 -12.06 0.56 -4.94
C ARG A 10 -10.67 -0.04 -4.66
N TYR A 11 -10.63 -1.26 -4.15
CA TYR A 11 -9.38 -1.99 -3.88
C TYR A 11 -8.63 -2.36 -5.18
N LEU A 12 -9.37 -2.75 -6.23
CA LEU A 12 -8.85 -2.97 -7.58
C LEU A 12 -8.26 -1.71 -8.20
N GLN A 13 -8.92 -0.55 -8.03
CA GLN A 13 -8.38 0.73 -8.50
C GLN A 13 -7.04 1.09 -7.81
N PHE A 14 -6.93 0.83 -6.50
CA PHE A 14 -5.65 0.99 -5.80
C PHE A 14 -4.58 0.02 -6.31
N ALA A 15 -4.94 -1.24 -6.57
CA ALA A 15 -4.01 -2.21 -7.14
C ALA A 15 -3.51 -1.78 -8.52
N ALA A 16 -4.39 -1.26 -9.38
CA ALA A 16 -3.99 -0.72 -10.68
C ALA A 16 -2.99 0.43 -10.53
N ALA A 17 -3.28 1.41 -9.67
CA ALA A 17 -2.37 2.53 -9.38
C ALA A 17 -1.01 2.05 -8.85
N ASN A 18 -1.02 1.10 -7.90
CA ASN A 18 0.20 0.53 -7.33
C ASN A 18 1.02 -0.26 -8.36
N GLN A 19 0.37 -1.02 -9.23
CA GLN A 19 1.05 -1.76 -10.28
C GLN A 19 1.70 -0.81 -11.30
N PHE A 20 0.99 0.26 -11.69
CA PHE A 20 1.54 1.27 -12.60
C PHE A 20 2.73 2.01 -11.97
N TYR A 21 2.66 2.32 -10.67
CA TYR A 21 3.78 2.87 -9.93
C TYR A 21 5.00 1.95 -9.96
N MET A 22 4.83 0.67 -9.65
CA MET A 22 5.94 -0.31 -9.71
C MET A 22 6.57 -0.38 -11.10
N ILE A 23 5.75 -0.43 -12.16
CA ILE A 23 6.23 -0.43 -13.55
C ILE A 23 7.03 0.84 -13.85
N CYS A 24 6.51 2.02 -13.50
CA CYS A 24 7.20 3.29 -13.75
C CYS A 24 8.54 3.34 -13.00
N GLU A 25 8.55 2.96 -11.72
CA GLU A 25 9.75 2.94 -10.88
C GLU A 25 10.82 1.95 -11.34
N ASP A 26 10.43 0.83 -11.97
CA ASP A 26 11.36 -0.13 -12.55
C ASP A 26 11.92 0.34 -13.91
N LEU A 27 11.18 1.17 -14.63
CA LEU A 27 11.61 1.80 -15.88
C LEU A 27 12.30 3.16 -15.68
N GLY A 28 12.39 3.66 -14.44
CA GLY A 28 12.95 4.99 -14.13
C GLY A 28 12.07 6.16 -14.60
N ILE A 29 10.76 5.93 -14.70
CA ILE A 29 9.76 6.92 -15.13
C ILE A 29 9.08 7.52 -13.89
N ASP A 30 8.83 8.83 -13.94
CA ASP A 30 8.08 9.56 -12.91
C ASP A 30 6.59 9.20 -12.97
N TYR A 31 6.14 8.34 -12.04
CA TYR A 31 4.75 7.89 -11.97
C TYR A 31 3.76 9.04 -11.76
N ASP A 32 4.11 10.06 -10.97
CA ASP A 32 3.16 11.13 -10.65
C ASP A 32 2.86 11.98 -11.89
N LYS A 33 3.86 12.20 -12.76
CA LYS A 33 3.64 12.82 -14.07
C LYS A 33 2.77 11.96 -14.98
N VAL A 34 3.04 10.65 -15.06
CA VAL A 34 2.24 9.72 -15.88
C VAL A 34 0.79 9.73 -15.39
N ARG A 35 0.57 9.58 -14.08
CA ARG A 35 -0.76 9.61 -13.47
C ARG A 35 -1.46 10.94 -13.75
N PHE A 36 -0.77 12.07 -13.59
CA PHE A 36 -1.33 13.38 -13.89
C PHE A 36 -1.82 13.44 -15.35
N SER A 37 -0.98 13.04 -16.31
CA SER A 37 -1.36 13.00 -17.73
C SER A 37 -2.49 12.01 -18.04
N MET A 38 -2.66 10.95 -17.25
CA MET A 38 -3.79 10.02 -17.39
C MET A 38 -5.12 10.62 -16.91
N VAL A 39 -5.10 11.44 -15.85
CA VAL A 39 -6.33 11.96 -15.23
C VAL A 39 -6.74 13.34 -15.75
N ASP A 40 -5.77 14.15 -16.20
CA ASP A 40 -6.00 15.51 -16.67
C ASP A 40 -6.90 15.53 -17.91
N GLY A 41 -8.06 16.20 -17.79
CA GLY A 41 -9.05 16.29 -18.87
C GLY A 41 -9.68 14.96 -19.32
N TYR A 42 -9.45 13.84 -18.61
CA TYR A 42 -9.91 12.52 -19.03
C TYR A 42 -10.80 11.83 -17.99
N GLU A 43 -12.12 12.07 -18.10
CA GLU A 43 -13.13 11.61 -17.14
C GLU A 43 -13.09 10.10 -16.86
N ARG A 44 -12.75 9.28 -17.86
CA ARG A 44 -12.71 7.82 -17.72
C ARG A 44 -11.63 7.35 -16.75
N ALA A 45 -10.57 8.13 -16.56
CA ALA A 45 -9.49 7.82 -15.62
C ALA A 45 -9.48 8.73 -14.38
N ALA A 46 -10.37 9.72 -14.29
CA ALA A 46 -10.37 10.71 -13.22
C ALA A 46 -10.43 10.12 -11.79
N GLN A 47 -10.96 8.90 -11.64
CA GLN A 47 -11.03 8.20 -10.35
C GLN A 47 -9.77 7.40 -9.99
N LEU A 48 -8.73 7.38 -10.83
CA LEU A 48 -7.50 6.66 -10.56
C LEU A 48 -6.83 7.24 -9.29
N PRO A 49 -6.70 6.48 -8.19
CA PRO A 49 -6.05 6.98 -6.98
C PRO A 49 -4.54 7.18 -7.19
N SER A 50 -3.90 7.90 -6.27
CA SER A 50 -2.44 7.85 -6.16
C SER A 50 -1.99 6.46 -5.70
N ALA A 51 -0.74 6.09 -6.03
CA ALA A 51 -0.13 4.88 -5.51
C ALA A 51 0.21 5.06 -4.01
N GLY A 52 0.23 3.96 -3.28
CA GLY A 52 0.50 3.93 -1.85
C GLY A 52 -0.19 2.76 -1.14
N PHE A 53 -0.05 2.74 0.18
CA PHE A 53 -0.65 1.71 1.02
C PHE A 53 -2.17 1.79 0.99
N ALA A 54 -2.79 0.84 0.27
CA ALA A 54 -4.22 0.61 0.28
C ALA A 54 -4.56 -0.25 1.50
N ALA A 55 -4.84 0.42 2.61
CA ALA A 55 -5.01 -0.23 3.91
C ALA A 55 -6.36 0.10 4.55
N GLY A 56 -6.60 -0.50 5.72
CA GLY A 56 -7.84 -0.39 6.47
C GLY A 56 -8.73 -1.63 6.33
N PRO A 57 -9.56 -1.90 7.35
CA PRO A 57 -10.15 -3.23 7.54
C PRO A 57 -11.16 -3.64 6.47
N CYS A 58 -11.79 -2.68 5.79
CA CYS A 58 -12.94 -2.98 4.93
C CYS A 58 -12.58 -3.44 3.52
N LEU A 59 -11.52 -2.90 2.91
CA LEU A 59 -11.24 -3.13 1.48
C LEU A 59 -10.71 -4.54 1.22
N LEU A 60 -9.66 -4.93 1.95
CA LEU A 60 -9.07 -6.26 1.86
C LEU A 60 -10.07 -7.33 2.31
N LYS A 61 -10.70 -7.14 3.48
CA LYS A 61 -11.65 -8.11 4.04
C LYS A 61 -12.81 -8.42 3.11
N ASP A 62 -13.44 -7.39 2.52
CA ASP A 62 -14.57 -7.60 1.63
C ASP A 62 -14.14 -8.29 0.32
N THR A 63 -12.95 -7.98 -0.19
CA THR A 63 -12.36 -8.66 -1.35
C THR A 63 -12.04 -10.13 -1.06
N MET A 64 -11.49 -10.42 0.12
CA MET A 64 -11.25 -11.79 0.60
C MET A 64 -12.56 -12.56 0.77
N GLN A 65 -13.61 -11.91 1.28
CA GLN A 65 -14.92 -12.53 1.44
C GLN A 65 -15.55 -12.91 0.10
N ILE A 66 -15.41 -12.09 -0.94
CA ILE A 66 -15.83 -12.52 -2.29
C ILE A 66 -15.00 -13.72 -2.75
N SER A 67 -13.68 -13.66 -2.55
CA SER A 67 -12.77 -14.73 -2.99
C SER A 67 -13.00 -16.05 -2.27
N SER A 68 -13.51 -16.03 -1.04
CA SER A 68 -13.87 -17.25 -0.29
C SER A 68 -15.20 -17.84 -0.75
N ILE A 69 -16.14 -17.01 -1.24
CA ILE A 69 -17.42 -17.46 -1.80
C ILE A 69 -17.27 -17.88 -3.27
N TYR A 70 -16.38 -17.23 -4.01
CA TYR A 70 -16.11 -17.46 -5.42
C TYR A 70 -14.59 -17.54 -5.66
N SER A 71 -14.07 -18.76 -5.69
CA SER A 71 -12.63 -19.04 -5.75
C SER A 71 -11.95 -18.48 -7.02
N ASN A 72 -12.68 -18.38 -8.14
CA ASN A 72 -12.16 -17.90 -9.43
C ASN A 72 -12.16 -16.37 -9.58
N PHE A 73 -12.12 -15.61 -8.49
CA PHE A 73 -12.01 -14.15 -8.53
C PHE A 73 -10.58 -13.66 -8.84
N LEU A 74 -10.10 -13.93 -10.06
CA LEU A 74 -8.72 -13.62 -10.50
C LEU A 74 -8.31 -12.17 -10.27
N LEU A 75 -9.20 -11.22 -10.57
CA LEU A 75 -8.96 -9.80 -10.34
C LEU A 75 -8.76 -9.49 -8.86
N GLY A 76 -9.60 -10.04 -7.97
CA GLY A 76 -9.49 -9.87 -6.53
C GLY A 76 -8.17 -10.40 -5.99
N HIS A 77 -7.77 -11.62 -6.41
CA HIS A 77 -6.49 -12.22 -6.03
C HIS A 77 -5.30 -11.38 -6.48
N SER A 78 -5.34 -10.87 -7.72
CA SER A 78 -4.31 -9.99 -8.25
C SER A 78 -4.22 -8.70 -7.44
N ALA A 79 -5.36 -8.09 -7.11
CA ALA A 79 -5.39 -6.88 -6.28
C ALA A 79 -4.81 -7.10 -4.89
N MET A 80 -5.15 -8.22 -4.24
CA MET A 80 -4.57 -8.59 -2.96
C MET A 80 -3.05 -8.74 -3.08
N MET A 81 -2.55 -9.49 -4.07
CA MET A 81 -1.11 -9.67 -4.27
C MET A 81 -0.36 -8.34 -4.48
N ILE A 82 -0.91 -7.43 -5.29
CA ILE A 82 -0.26 -6.15 -5.62
C ILE A 82 -0.24 -5.22 -4.39
N ASN A 83 -1.40 -4.99 -3.78
CA ASN A 83 -1.53 -4.06 -2.66
C ASN A 83 -0.76 -4.56 -1.42
N GLU A 84 -0.91 -5.84 -1.09
CA GLU A 84 -0.20 -6.45 0.05
C GLU A 84 1.30 -6.65 -0.23
N GLY A 85 1.70 -6.72 -1.49
CA GLY A 85 3.08 -6.88 -1.92
C GLY A 85 3.88 -5.57 -1.93
N LEU A 86 3.23 -4.41 -1.95
CA LEU A 86 3.88 -3.10 -2.06
C LEU A 86 4.94 -2.84 -0.97
N PRO A 87 4.73 -3.16 0.32
CA PRO A 87 5.78 -3.02 1.33
C PRO A 87 7.06 -3.82 1.00
N ASN A 88 6.91 -5.04 0.49
CA ASN A 88 8.04 -5.88 0.11
C ASN A 88 8.77 -5.31 -1.12
N TYR A 89 8.02 -4.81 -2.10
CA TYR A 89 8.57 -4.11 -3.25
C TYR A 89 9.44 -2.92 -2.81
N LEU A 90 8.93 -2.05 -1.93
CA LEU A 90 9.67 -0.89 -1.42
C LEU A 90 10.96 -1.30 -0.69
N VAL A 91 10.90 -2.32 0.18
CA VAL A 91 12.09 -2.80 0.89
C VAL A 91 13.12 -3.39 -0.08
N ASN A 92 12.69 -4.10 -1.13
CA ASN A 92 13.61 -4.62 -2.14
C ASN A 92 14.30 -3.49 -2.92
N LYS A 93 13.58 -2.42 -3.28
CA LYS A 93 14.18 -1.23 -3.92
C LYS A 93 15.19 -0.55 -2.98
N LEU A 94 14.91 -0.48 -1.68
CA LEU A 94 15.87 0.03 -0.69
C LEU A 94 17.11 -0.85 -0.58
N ARG A 95 16.94 -2.18 -0.53
CA ARG A 95 18.05 -3.15 -0.46
C ARG A 95 18.96 -3.14 -1.69
N ALA A 96 18.42 -2.81 -2.86
CA ALA A 96 19.21 -2.64 -4.07
C ALA A 96 20.18 -1.43 -3.98
N LYS A 97 19.90 -0.46 -3.10
CA LYS A 97 20.68 0.78 -2.95
C LYS A 97 21.49 0.84 -1.65
N TYR A 98 21.05 0.13 -0.61
CA TYR A 98 21.61 0.23 0.74
C TYR A 98 21.68 -1.13 1.43
N GLU A 99 22.74 -1.36 2.21
CA GLU A 99 22.75 -2.42 3.22
C GLU A 99 21.85 -2.01 4.40
N LEU A 100 20.82 -2.82 4.69
CA LEU A 100 19.84 -2.49 5.72
C LEU A 100 20.29 -2.89 7.13
N LYS A 101 21.20 -3.85 7.26
CA LYS A 101 21.64 -4.36 8.56
C LYS A 101 22.34 -3.25 9.36
N GLY A 102 21.81 -2.95 10.56
CA GLY A 102 22.30 -1.86 11.42
C GLY A 102 21.95 -0.46 10.94
N LYS A 103 21.24 -0.31 9.81
CA LYS A 103 20.87 1.01 9.28
C LYS A 103 19.62 1.53 10.00
N LYS A 104 19.64 2.81 10.40
CA LYS A 104 18.46 3.48 10.96
C LYS A 104 17.48 3.88 9.87
N VAL A 105 16.21 3.51 10.03
CA VAL A 105 15.13 3.80 9.08
C VAL A 105 13.93 4.38 9.84
N GLY A 106 13.45 5.56 9.45
CA GLY A 106 12.23 6.14 9.99
C GLY A 106 11.02 5.80 9.13
N ILE A 107 9.92 5.36 9.77
CA ILE A 107 8.59 5.29 9.17
C ILE A 107 7.75 6.43 9.77
N LEU A 108 7.30 7.33 8.91
CA LEU A 108 6.43 8.46 9.27
C LEU A 108 5.03 8.15 8.76
N GLY A 109 4.09 7.91 9.67
CA GLY A 109 2.73 7.45 9.38
C GLY A 109 2.55 5.95 9.60
N MET A 110 1.86 5.62 10.68
CA MET A 110 1.53 4.26 11.12
C MET A 110 0.04 3.94 11.01
N ALA A 111 -0.84 4.95 11.11
CA ALA A 111 -2.25 4.79 10.80
C ALA A 111 -2.47 4.36 9.35
N PHE A 112 -3.55 3.63 9.07
CA PHE A 112 -3.80 3.11 7.72
C PHE A 112 -4.23 4.22 6.73
N LYS A 113 -4.63 5.39 7.22
CA LYS A 113 -5.04 6.58 6.46
C LYS A 113 -4.66 7.83 7.25
N ALA A 114 -4.51 8.95 6.55
CA ALA A 114 -4.31 10.26 7.17
C ALA A 114 -5.46 10.64 8.13
N ASN A 115 -5.10 11.37 9.20
CA ASN A 115 -6.01 12.03 10.14
C ASN A 115 -6.91 11.08 10.94
N ILE A 116 -6.47 9.85 11.17
CA ILE A 116 -7.14 8.87 12.04
C ILE A 116 -6.10 8.18 12.92
N ASP A 117 -6.54 7.63 14.04
CA ASP A 117 -5.73 6.88 15.00
C ASP A 117 -5.77 5.35 14.78
N ASP A 118 -6.54 4.89 13.79
CA ASP A 118 -6.74 3.47 13.54
C ASP A 118 -5.53 2.85 12.82
N ILE A 119 -4.85 1.98 13.55
CA ILE A 119 -3.67 1.22 13.11
C ILE A 119 -4.01 -0.18 12.60
N ARG A 120 -5.28 -0.61 12.69
CA ARG A 120 -5.67 -1.96 12.30
C ARG A 120 -5.47 -2.17 10.81
N ASP A 121 -4.89 -3.31 10.46
CA ASP A 121 -4.58 -3.71 9.09
C ASP A 121 -3.76 -2.65 8.31
N SER A 122 -2.99 -1.81 9.01
CA SER A 122 -2.09 -0.85 8.39
C SER A 122 -0.86 -1.55 7.80
N LEU A 123 -0.60 -1.29 6.52
CA LEU A 123 0.58 -1.80 5.82
C LEU A 123 1.88 -1.17 6.31
N SER A 124 1.85 -0.06 7.05
CA SER A 124 3.04 0.51 7.70
C SER A 124 3.64 -0.45 8.73
N PHE A 125 2.82 -1.23 9.44
CA PHE A 125 3.31 -2.28 10.34
C PHE A 125 3.92 -3.46 9.60
N LYS A 126 3.42 -3.77 8.39
CA LYS A 126 4.01 -4.78 7.52
C LYS A 126 5.38 -4.32 7.03
N LEU A 127 5.49 -3.06 6.59
CA LEU A 127 6.75 -2.42 6.22
C LEU A 127 7.76 -2.48 7.38
N PHE A 128 7.34 -2.11 8.60
CA PHE A 128 8.16 -2.20 9.81
C PHE A 128 8.73 -3.60 10.02
N LYS A 129 7.88 -4.64 9.96
CA LYS A 129 8.30 -6.03 10.16
C LYS A 129 9.33 -6.48 9.12
N ILE A 130 9.10 -6.16 7.85
CA ILE A 130 10.02 -6.56 6.76
C ILE A 130 11.38 -5.86 6.93
N LEU A 131 11.40 -4.56 7.26
CA LEU A 131 12.64 -3.82 7.53
C LEU A 131 13.42 -4.42 8.71
N LYS A 132 12.73 -4.74 9.81
CA LYS A 132 13.34 -5.41 10.99
C LYS A 132 13.89 -6.79 10.64
N GLN A 133 13.18 -7.57 9.83
CA GLN A 133 13.66 -8.88 9.34
C GLN A 133 14.96 -8.77 8.54
N HIS A 134 15.18 -7.65 7.85
CA HIS A 134 16.43 -7.35 7.16
C HIS A 134 17.50 -6.66 8.04
N GLY A 135 17.29 -6.61 9.36
CA GLY A 135 18.27 -6.12 10.33
C GLY A 135 18.32 -4.60 10.49
N ALA A 136 17.33 -3.86 9.98
CA ALA A 136 17.28 -2.41 10.14
C ALA A 136 16.85 -1.98 11.56
N GLU A 137 17.40 -0.86 12.01
CA GLU A 137 16.97 -0.14 13.20
C GLU A 137 15.79 0.78 12.85
N VAL A 138 14.58 0.22 12.88
CA VAL A 138 13.37 0.98 12.50
C VAL A 138 12.83 1.81 13.66
N LEU A 139 12.59 3.09 13.40
CA LEU A 139 11.88 4.05 14.26
C LEU A 139 10.54 4.39 13.60
N CYS A 140 9.49 4.56 14.40
CA CYS A 140 8.14 4.84 13.90
C CYS A 140 7.58 6.09 14.59
N SER A 141 6.88 6.94 13.84
CA SER A 141 6.16 8.09 14.38
C SER A 141 4.85 8.28 13.63
N ASP A 142 3.82 8.75 14.31
CA ASP A 142 2.52 9.12 13.76
C ASP A 142 1.90 10.23 14.62
N GLU A 143 1.29 11.22 13.98
CA GLU A 143 0.67 12.38 14.63
C GLU A 143 -0.61 12.01 15.41
N TYR A 144 -1.37 11.04 14.90
CA TYR A 144 -2.70 10.71 15.40
C TYR A 144 -2.74 9.36 16.11
N ALA A 145 -1.95 8.39 15.64
CA ALA A 145 -1.88 7.05 16.21
C ALA A 145 -0.80 6.98 17.30
N THR A 146 -1.18 6.56 18.51
CA THR A 146 -0.24 6.41 19.62
C THR A 146 0.12 4.95 19.87
N ASN A 147 1.41 4.69 20.11
CA ASN A 147 1.90 3.38 20.51
C ASN A 147 3.14 3.56 21.41
N PRO A 148 3.29 2.79 22.51
CA PRO A 148 4.45 2.92 23.41
C PRO A 148 5.82 2.74 22.74
N THR A 149 5.85 2.16 21.54
CA THR A 149 7.08 1.92 20.77
C THR A 149 7.41 3.03 19.76
N PHE A 150 6.53 4.02 19.59
CA PHE A 150 6.76 5.14 18.68
C PHE A 150 7.70 6.17 19.30
N VAL A 151 8.52 6.80 18.47
CA VAL A 151 9.32 7.95 18.88
C VAL A 151 8.43 9.19 18.86
N THR A 152 8.38 9.87 20.01
CA THR A 152 7.76 11.19 20.19
C THR A 152 8.63 12.30 19.62
#